data_AF-A0A3P7WH05-F1
#
_entry.id   AF-A0A3P7WH05-F1
#
_cell.length_a   1.000
_cell.length_b   1.000
_cell.length_c   1.000
_cell.angle_alpha   90.00
_cell.angle_beta   90.00
_cell.angle_gamma   90.00
#
_symmetry.space_group_name_H-M   'P 1'
#
loop_
_entity.id
_entity.type
_entity.pdbx_description
1 polymer ?
#
loop_
_entity_poly.entity_id
_entity_poly.type
_entity_poly.pdbx_seq_one_letter_code
_entity_poly.pdbx_strand_id
1 'polypeptide(L)'
;MNTQAQDIFNPTMGPDLTWKQLMASLLNQKLDIFPDSLRNIAAERVGGSNKIGMTALHELGLFSDIVADRHGTALDTLAPYLSKILAFEENERDLVVLNHDVGVRLQSELISPL
;
A
#
# COMPACT_ATOMS: atom_id res chain seq x y z
N MET A 1 4.18 -4.30 10.23
CA MET A 1 4.56 -4.03 8.81
C MET A 1 5.87 -4.73 8.52
N ASN A 2 6.10 -5.21 7.31
CA ASN A 2 7.38 -5.85 6.95
C ASN A 2 8.42 -4.78 6.63
N THR A 3 9.05 -4.26 7.68
CA THR A 3 10.14 -3.28 7.62
C THR A 3 11.51 -3.95 7.78
N GLN A 4 11.56 -5.27 7.73
CA GLN A 4 12.81 -6.02 7.83
C GLN A 4 13.48 -6.07 6.47
N ALA A 5 14.80 -5.87 6.45
CA ALA A 5 15.58 -6.01 5.23
C ALA A 5 15.50 -7.45 4.71
N GLN A 6 15.36 -7.58 3.39
CA GLN A 6 15.40 -8.87 2.71
C GLN A 6 16.21 -8.73 1.43
N ASP A 7 17.07 -9.71 1.15
CA ASP A 7 17.98 -9.67 0.01
C ASP A 7 17.27 -9.45 -1.32
N ILE A 8 16.04 -9.96 -1.46
CA ILE A 8 15.26 -9.77 -2.68
C ILE A 8 14.92 -8.30 -2.96
N PHE A 9 14.81 -7.47 -1.93
CA PHE A 9 14.60 -6.02 -2.06
C PHE A 9 15.91 -5.24 -2.07
N ASN A 10 17.08 -5.86 -1.94
CA ASN A 10 18.34 -5.13 -1.99
C ASN A 10 18.67 -4.73 -3.44
N PRO A 11 18.89 -3.43 -3.75
CA PRO A 11 19.15 -2.96 -5.12
C PRO A 11 20.43 -3.51 -5.73
N THR A 12 21.40 -3.89 -4.91
CA THR A 12 22.74 -4.34 -5.36
C THR A 12 22.88 -5.85 -5.44
N MET A 13 21.87 -6.61 -5.03
CA MET A 13 21.90 -8.07 -4.98
C MET A 13 21.01 -8.71 -6.05
N GLY A 14 21.59 -9.65 -6.79
CA GLY A 14 20.87 -10.43 -7.79
C GLY A 14 20.47 -9.62 -9.04
N PRO A 15 19.74 -10.23 -9.97
CA PRO A 15 19.27 -9.56 -11.18
C PRO A 15 18.16 -8.56 -10.86
N ASP A 16 17.83 -7.73 -11.85
CA ASP A 16 16.62 -6.91 -11.83
C ASP A 16 15.38 -7.80 -11.70
N LEU A 17 14.42 -7.38 -10.87
CA LEU A 17 13.20 -8.11 -10.59
C LEU A 17 11.98 -7.27 -10.92
N THR A 18 10.94 -7.91 -11.45
CA THR A 18 9.66 -7.27 -11.71
C THR A 18 8.76 -7.26 -10.48
N TRP A 19 7.73 -6.40 -10.49
CA TRP A 19 6.71 -6.39 -9.44
C TRP A 19 6.04 -7.77 -9.27
N LYS A 20 5.74 -8.47 -10.37
CA LYS A 20 5.24 -9.86 -10.32
C LYS A 20 6.18 -10.78 -9.53
N GLN A 21 7.49 -10.68 -9.76
CA GLN A 21 8.49 -11.51 -9.09
C GLN A 21 8.62 -11.17 -7.60
N LEU A 22 8.58 -9.88 -7.25
CA LEU A 22 8.58 -9.45 -5.85
C LEU A 22 7.32 -9.93 -5.11
N MET A 23 6.14 -9.83 -5.74
CA MET A 23 4.90 -10.35 -5.18
C MET A 23 4.92 -11.88 -5.03
N ALA A 24 5.48 -12.59 -6.01
CA ALA A 24 5.69 -14.03 -5.90
C ALA A 24 6.52 -14.38 -4.66
N SER A 25 7.64 -13.68 -4.45
CA SER A 25 8.46 -13.91 -3.26
C SER A 25 7.75 -13.57 -1.95
N LEU A 26 7.00 -12.46 -1.88
CA LEU A 26 6.23 -12.09 -0.69
C LEU A 26 5.13 -13.10 -0.35
N LEU A 27 4.62 -13.82 -1.36
CA LEU A 27 3.64 -14.90 -1.22
C LEU A 27 4.29 -16.29 -1.11
N ASN A 28 5.60 -16.34 -0.88
CA ASN A 28 6.40 -17.57 -0.77
C ASN A 28 6.25 -18.50 -1.99
N GLN A 29 6.13 -17.92 -3.19
CA GLN A 29 6.05 -18.61 -4.46
C GLN A 29 7.36 -18.47 -5.25
N LYS A 30 7.56 -19.36 -6.22
CA LYS A 30 8.69 -19.25 -7.15
C LYS A 30 8.52 -18.05 -8.07
N LEU A 31 9.64 -17.44 -8.48
CA LEU A 31 9.64 -16.24 -9.33
C LEU A 31 9.07 -16.47 -10.73
N ASP A 32 9.02 -17.72 -11.18
CA ASP A 32 8.50 -18.17 -12.48
C ASP A 32 7.03 -18.63 -12.41
N ILE A 33 6.34 -18.41 -11.29
CA ILE A 33 4.92 -18.75 -11.14
C ILE A 33 4.06 -18.11 -12.25
N PHE A 34 3.07 -18.86 -12.72
CA PHE A 34 2.10 -18.36 -13.68
C PHE A 34 1.31 -17.16 -13.12
N PRO A 35 1.10 -16.09 -13.90
CA PRO A 35 0.45 -14.86 -13.42
C PRO A 35 -0.92 -15.10 -12.77
N ASP A 36 -1.76 -15.94 -13.38
CA ASP A 36 -3.11 -16.19 -12.85
C ASP A 36 -3.07 -16.98 -11.53
N SER A 37 -2.15 -17.94 -11.40
CA SER A 37 -1.93 -18.65 -10.14
C SER A 37 -1.48 -17.71 -9.03
N LEU A 38 -0.57 -16.79 -9.33
CA LEU A 38 -0.11 -15.79 -8.37
C LEU A 38 -1.25 -14.88 -7.91
N ARG A 39 -2.09 -14.40 -8.83
CA ARG A 39 -3.25 -13.56 -8.49
C ARG A 39 -4.27 -14.29 -7.63
N ASN A 40 -4.51 -15.58 -7.89
CA ASN A 40 -5.42 -16.39 -7.07
C ASN A 40 -4.91 -16.53 -5.64
N ILE A 41 -3.62 -16.83 -5.46
CA ILE A 41 -2.98 -16.91 -4.13
C ILE A 41 -3.04 -15.56 -3.41
N ALA A 42 -2.79 -14.47 -4.14
CA ALA A 42 -2.92 -13.12 -3.59
C ALA A 42 -4.35 -12.81 -3.13
N ALA A 43 -5.35 -13.18 -3.93
CA ALA A 43 -6.77 -12.99 -3.62
C ALA A 43 -7.18 -13.71 -2.33
N GLU A 44 -6.71 -14.95 -2.12
CA GLU A 44 -6.92 -15.68 -0.88
C GLU A 44 -6.27 -14.93 0.32
N ARG A 45 -5.06 -14.42 0.13
CA ARG A 45 -4.29 -13.74 1.18
C ARG A 45 -4.89 -12.41 1.63
N VAL A 46 -5.52 -11.66 0.72
CA VAL A 46 -6.23 -10.39 1.02
C VAL A 46 -7.64 -10.61 1.56
N GLY A 47 -8.06 -11.88 1.72
CA GLY A 47 -9.35 -12.30 2.25
C GLY A 47 -10.40 -12.33 1.14
N GLY A 48 -10.38 -13.38 0.31
CA GLY A 48 -10.99 -13.54 -1.03
C GLY A 48 -12.38 -12.96 -1.35
N SER A 49 -13.14 -12.44 -0.39
CA SER A 49 -14.25 -11.52 -0.61
C SER A 49 -13.81 -10.06 -0.92
N ASN A 50 -12.56 -9.69 -0.64
CA ASN A 50 -12.01 -8.35 -0.84
C ASN A 50 -11.66 -8.06 -2.31
N LYS A 51 -12.69 -7.98 -3.15
CA LYS A 51 -12.55 -7.69 -4.58
C LYS A 51 -11.93 -6.33 -4.85
N ILE A 52 -12.30 -5.31 -4.07
CA ILE A 52 -11.79 -3.93 -4.24
C ILE A 52 -10.28 -3.88 -3.98
N GLY A 53 -9.80 -4.51 -2.90
CA GLY A 53 -8.38 -4.60 -2.61
C GLY A 53 -7.62 -5.33 -3.72
N MET A 54 -8.17 -6.42 -4.25
CA MET A 54 -7.53 -7.14 -5.36
C MET A 54 -7.48 -6.30 -6.65
N THR A 55 -8.55 -5.59 -6.98
CA THR A 55 -8.58 -4.65 -8.11
C THR A 55 -7.54 -3.55 -7.94
N ALA A 56 -7.42 -2.95 -6.75
CA ALA A 56 -6.43 -1.93 -6.47
C ALA A 56 -4.99 -2.46 -6.69
N LEU A 57 -4.66 -3.67 -6.21
CA LEU A 57 -3.34 -4.26 -6.44
C LEU A 57 -3.03 -4.45 -7.94
N HIS A 58 -4.06 -4.78 -8.74
CA HIS A 58 -3.92 -4.93 -10.19
C HIS A 58 -3.72 -3.57 -10.88
N GLU A 59 -4.56 -2.58 -10.57
CA GLU A 59 -4.50 -1.23 -11.14
C GLU A 59 -3.22 -0.48 -10.76
N LEU A 60 -2.72 -0.71 -9.55
CA LEU A 60 -1.41 -0.22 -9.12
C LEU A 60 -0.25 -0.94 -9.80
N GLY A 61 -0.48 -1.94 -10.67
CA GLY A 61 0.58 -2.59 -11.43
C GLY A 61 1.47 -3.55 -10.62
N LEU A 62 1.06 -3.96 -9.41
CA LEU A 62 1.89 -4.79 -8.51
C LEU A 62 2.06 -6.23 -9.00
N PHE A 63 1.31 -6.67 -10.02
CA PHE A 63 1.50 -7.96 -10.69
C PHE A 63 2.07 -7.83 -12.11
N SER A 64 2.58 -6.65 -12.46
CA SER A 64 3.12 -6.37 -13.79
C SER A 64 4.55 -6.88 -13.96
N ASP A 65 4.99 -6.94 -15.22
CA ASP A 65 6.40 -7.19 -15.56
C ASP A 65 7.26 -5.91 -15.56
N ILE A 66 6.77 -4.81 -14.96
CA ILE A 66 7.58 -3.61 -14.73
C ILE A 66 8.69 -3.96 -13.74
N VAL A 67 9.93 -3.64 -14.10
CA VAL A 67 11.10 -3.75 -13.21
C VAL A 67 10.92 -2.82 -12.01
N ALA A 68 10.99 -3.39 -10.80
CA ALA A 68 10.88 -2.65 -9.57
C ALA A 68 12.22 -2.04 -9.18
N ASP A 69 12.20 -0.75 -8.81
CA ASP A 69 13.34 -0.08 -8.20
C ASP A 69 13.38 -0.43 -6.71
N ARG A 70 14.35 -1.24 -6.28
CA ARG A 70 14.34 -1.91 -4.97
C ARG A 70 15.13 -1.11 -3.93
N HIS A 71 14.62 -1.03 -2.68
CA HIS A 71 15.17 -0.14 -1.63
C HIS A 71 15.42 -0.84 -0.28
N GLY A 72 15.79 -2.12 -0.30
CA GLY A 72 16.19 -2.92 0.86
C GLY A 72 15.05 -3.57 1.63
N THR A 73 13.88 -2.93 1.69
CA THR A 73 12.66 -3.50 2.29
C THR A 73 11.48 -3.44 1.33
N ALA A 74 10.44 -4.22 1.59
CA ALA A 74 9.21 -4.20 0.78
C ALA A 74 8.52 -2.83 0.83
N LEU A 75 8.51 -2.19 2.02
CA LEU A 75 7.88 -0.89 2.20
C LEU A 75 8.66 0.22 1.52
N ASP A 76 9.98 0.24 1.69
CA ASP A 76 10.85 1.25 1.08
C ASP A 76 10.89 1.10 -0.44
N THR A 77 10.61 -0.10 -0.96
CA THR A 77 10.45 -0.35 -2.41
C THR A 77 9.10 0.15 -2.92
N LEU A 78 8.03 -0.02 -2.14
CA LEU A 78 6.66 0.36 -2.53
C LEU A 78 6.43 1.87 -2.47
N ALA A 79 6.92 2.55 -1.43
CA ALA A 79 6.69 3.98 -1.21
C ALA A 79 7.10 4.87 -2.40
N PRO A 80 8.33 4.80 -2.94
CA PRO A 80 8.73 5.62 -4.09
C PRO A 80 7.95 5.25 -5.35
N TYR A 81 7.63 3.97 -5.54
CA TYR A 81 6.79 3.54 -6.66
C TYR A 81 5.40 4.17 -6.64
N LEU A 82 4.71 4.11 -5.49
CA LEU A 82 3.40 4.76 -5.33
C LEU A 82 3.49 6.28 -5.47
N SER A 83 4.55 6.90 -4.94
CA SER A 83 4.74 8.35 -5.06
C SER A 83 4.85 8.81 -6.52
N LYS A 84 5.33 7.94 -7.41
CA LYS A 84 5.43 8.21 -8.84
C LYS A 84 4.12 7.99 -9.57
N ILE A 85 3.42 6.88 -9.32
CA ILE A 85 2.21 6.51 -10.08
C ILE A 85 0.92 7.15 -9.55
N LEU A 86 0.94 7.70 -8.33
CA LEU A 86 -0.16 8.43 -7.71
C LEU A 86 0.19 9.93 -7.52
N ALA A 87 1.21 10.43 -8.22
CA ALA A 87 1.51 11.85 -8.23
C ALA A 87 0.37 12.63 -8.89
N PHE A 88 0.09 13.82 -8.38
CA PHE A 88 -0.84 14.73 -9.04
C PHE A 88 -0.36 15.06 -10.46
N GLU A 89 -1.27 14.97 -11.42
CA GLU A 89 -1.03 15.39 -12.80
C GLU A 89 -1.33 16.88 -13.01
N GLU A 90 -0.92 17.41 -14.16
CA GLU A 90 -1.27 18.78 -14.55
C GLU A 90 -2.80 18.92 -14.62
N ASN A 91 -3.33 19.98 -14.00
CA ASN A 91 -4.77 20.26 -13.88
C ASN A 91 -5.54 19.42 -12.85
N GLU A 92 -4.87 18.60 -12.04
CA GLU A 92 -5.48 18.03 -10.83
C GLU A 92 -5.45 19.02 -9.66
N ARG A 93 -6.33 18.82 -8.68
CA ARG A 93 -6.43 19.68 -7.49
C ARG A 93 -6.38 18.85 -6.22
N ASP A 94 -5.58 19.31 -5.27
CA ASP A 94 -5.56 18.79 -3.92
C ASP A 94 -6.73 19.36 -3.08
N LEU A 95 -7.00 18.75 -1.93
CA LEU A 95 -8.05 19.13 -1.00
C LEU A 95 -7.54 19.10 0.45
N VAL A 96 -7.59 20.25 1.12
CA VAL A 96 -7.33 20.37 2.56
C VAL A 96 -8.66 20.52 3.31
N VAL A 97 -8.93 19.63 4.26
CA VAL A 97 -10.13 19.66 5.10
C VAL A 97 -9.73 19.75 6.58
N LEU A 98 -10.25 20.76 7.29
CA LEU A 98 -10.11 20.93 8.73
C LEU A 98 -11.50 21.09 9.35
N ASN A 99 -11.86 20.21 10.29
CA ASN A 99 -13.14 20.26 10.99
C ASN A 99 -12.90 20.16 12.51
N HIS A 100 -13.33 21.18 13.26
CA HIS A 100 -13.38 21.13 14.72
C HIS A 100 -14.82 20.85 15.16
N ASP A 101 -15.04 19.79 15.93
CA ASP A 101 -16.31 19.49 16.59
C ASP A 101 -16.16 19.73 18.10
N VAL A 102 -16.74 20.82 18.60
CA VAL A 102 -16.57 21.26 19.99
C VAL A 102 -17.92 21.47 20.65
N GLY A 103 -18.26 20.55 21.56
CA GLY A 103 -19.38 20.71 22.49
C GLY A 103 -18.92 21.32 23.81
N VAL A 104 -19.52 22.44 24.23
CA VAL A 104 -19.24 23.08 25.53
C VAL A 104 -20.47 22.99 26.43
N ARG A 105 -20.27 22.55 27.68
CA ARG A 105 -21.24 22.72 28.77
C ARG A 105 -20.73 23.82 29.70
N LEU A 106 -21.48 24.91 29.79
CA LEU A 106 -21.19 25.99 30.73
C LEU A 106 -21.61 25.58 32.15
N GLN A 107 -20.96 26.15 33.18
CA GLN A 107 -21.37 25.94 34.58
C GLN A 107 -22.81 26.44 34.78
N SER A 108 -23.68 25.60 35.32
CA SER A 108 -24.96 26.07 35.86
C SER A 108 -24.69 26.84 37.15
N GLU A 109 -25.15 28.09 37.25
CA GLU A 109 -25.10 28.84 38.51
C GLU A 109 -25.77 28.04 39.63
N LEU A 110 -25.05 27.82 40.73
CA LEU A 110 -25.60 27.35 41.99
C LEU A 110 -26.44 28.50 42.59
N ILE A 111 -27.70 28.62 42.15
CA ILE A 111 -28.68 29.37 42.94
C ILE A 111 -29.08 28.48 44.12
N SER A 112 -28.39 28.65 45.25
CA SER A 112 -28.85 28.12 46.53
C SER A 112 -30.02 29.00 47.01
N PRO A 113 -31.25 28.47 47.18
CA PRO A 113 -32.30 29.23 47.84
C PRO A 113 -31.95 29.41 49.33
N LEU A 114 -32.03 30.66 49.79
CA LEU A 114 -32.01 31.04 51.21
C LEU A 114 -33.31 30.61 51.91
#